data_AF-A0A2E9CXI6-F1
#
_entry.id   AF-A0A2E9CXI6-F1
#
_cell.length_a   1.000
_cell.length_b   1.000
_cell.length_c   1.000
_cell.angle_alpha   90.00
_cell.angle_beta   90.00
_cell.angle_gamma   90.00
#
_symmetry.space_group_name_H-M   'P 1'
#
loop_
_entity.id
_entity.type
_entity.pdbx_description
1 polymer ?
#
loop_
_entity_poly.entity_id
_entity_poly.type
_entity_poly.pdbx_seq_one_letter_code
_entity_poly.pdbx_strand_id
1 'polypeptide(L)'
;MYQKFSSSFIFILICIFFVNASANPSEAPPKKWPCDQVYNPKLNLGAIWQGPPIDDALKNWWKDDDIIEYVNLLSDPVLKEEDGLRIIEEFAKKHTYFGLIKKRDQKDKLVFLFAGLYQKAKDRRSRQYSGIIKFVERQNSFRKAIGQASKLIRKYRKDKLDIKDQRFVDASSKLEWNTRVFDQRTRLTEYICEEPVFNTQRLGYQSRKIYSYIQ
;
A
#
# COMPACT_ATOMS: atom_id res chain seq x y z
N MET A 1 -76.02 10.37 -19.12
CA MET A 1 -75.70 10.65 -17.71
C MET A 1 -74.32 10.06 -17.44
N TYR A 2 -73.28 10.90 -17.48
CA TYR A 2 -71.87 10.49 -17.41
C TYR A 2 -71.49 10.11 -15.98
N GLN A 3 -70.92 8.90 -15.78
CA GLN A 3 -70.46 8.43 -14.48
C GLN A 3 -68.93 8.25 -14.49
N LYS A 4 -68.31 8.84 -13.46
CA LYS A 4 -66.91 9.27 -13.35
C LYS A 4 -65.92 8.10 -13.32
N PHE A 5 -64.87 8.18 -14.14
CA PHE A 5 -63.62 7.43 -13.96
C PHE A 5 -62.88 7.97 -12.73
N SER A 6 -62.73 7.15 -11.69
CA SER A 6 -61.89 7.46 -10.53
C SER A 6 -60.46 7.03 -10.83
N SER A 7 -59.57 8.00 -11.02
CA SER A 7 -58.13 7.76 -11.19
C SER A 7 -57.49 7.70 -9.80
N SER A 8 -57.14 6.50 -9.35
CA SER A 8 -56.29 6.31 -8.16
C SER A 8 -54.83 6.55 -8.55
N PHE A 9 -54.30 7.71 -8.18
CA PHE A 9 -52.87 7.99 -8.25
C PHE A 9 -52.16 7.21 -7.13
N ILE A 10 -51.45 6.14 -7.50
CA ILE A 10 -50.53 5.43 -6.61
C ILE A 10 -49.24 6.25 -6.55
N PHE A 11 -49.01 6.93 -5.43
CA PHE A 11 -47.77 7.64 -5.14
C PHE A 11 -46.71 6.60 -4.72
N ILE A 12 -45.81 6.22 -5.62
CA ILE A 12 -44.67 5.36 -5.31
C ILE A 12 -43.65 6.22 -4.55
N LEU A 13 -43.54 6.00 -3.24
CA LEU A 13 -42.54 6.63 -2.39
C LEU A 13 -41.17 5.98 -2.66
N ILE A 14 -40.34 6.61 -3.48
CA ILE A 14 -38.95 6.18 -3.72
C ILE A 14 -38.13 6.56 -2.48
N CYS A 15 -37.91 5.60 -1.58
CA CYS A 15 -36.94 5.74 -0.49
C CYS A 15 -35.52 5.68 -1.07
N ILE A 16 -34.93 6.86 -1.29
CA ILE A 16 -33.50 6.99 -1.61
C ILE A 16 -32.71 6.65 -0.35
N PHE A 17 -32.14 5.45 -0.29
CA PHE A 17 -31.12 5.11 0.70
C PHE A 17 -29.86 5.94 0.39
N PHE A 18 -29.69 7.07 1.08
CA PHE A 18 -28.42 7.79 1.09
C PHE A 18 -27.38 6.95 1.85
N VAL A 19 -26.58 6.19 1.10
CA VAL A 19 -25.36 5.59 1.63
C VAL A 19 -24.37 6.74 1.85
N ASN A 20 -24.25 7.20 3.09
CA ASN A 20 -23.21 8.16 3.47
C ASN A 20 -21.85 7.46 3.35
N ALA A 21 -21.20 7.59 2.19
CA ALA A 21 -19.81 7.22 2.03
C ALA A 21 -18.94 8.25 2.75
N SER A 22 -18.65 8.01 4.02
CA SER A 22 -17.65 8.79 4.75
C SER A 22 -16.27 8.50 4.16
N ALA A 23 -15.78 9.39 3.30
CA ALA A 23 -14.38 9.39 2.92
C ALA A 23 -13.53 9.70 4.16
N ASN A 24 -12.50 8.90 4.44
CA ASN A 24 -11.55 9.23 5.50
C ASN A 24 -10.93 10.61 5.20
N PRO A 25 -10.85 11.51 6.19
CA PRO A 25 -10.21 12.81 5.99
C PRO A 25 -8.77 12.62 5.52
N SER A 26 -8.37 13.38 4.50
CA SER A 26 -7.01 13.37 3.97
C SER A 26 -6.04 13.76 5.08
N GLU A 27 -5.10 12.87 5.41
CA GLU A 27 -4.01 13.21 6.33
C GLU A 27 -3.04 14.14 5.60
N ALA A 28 -2.77 15.32 6.18
CA ALA A 28 -1.81 16.24 5.60
C ALA A 28 -0.45 15.52 5.45
N PRO A 29 0.20 15.61 4.27
CA PRO A 29 1.48 14.96 4.07
C PRO A 29 2.50 15.51 5.07
N PRO A 30 3.42 14.67 5.58
CA PRO A 30 4.58 15.20 6.28
C PRO A 30 5.30 16.18 5.34
N LYS A 31 5.93 17.22 5.89
CA LYS A 31 6.63 18.27 5.12
C LYS A 31 7.67 17.76 4.09
N LYS A 32 7.99 16.47 4.11
CA LYS A 32 9.06 15.83 3.33
C LYS A 32 8.59 14.58 2.58
N TRP A 33 7.32 14.49 2.20
CA TRP A 33 6.86 13.41 1.32
C TRP A 33 7.52 13.54 -0.07
N PRO A 34 8.26 12.52 -0.57
CA PRO A 34 9.05 12.65 -1.79
C PRO A 34 8.36 12.12 -3.06
N CYS A 35 7.22 11.43 -2.92
CA CYS A 35 6.57 10.76 -4.02
C CYS A 35 5.58 11.71 -4.71
N ASP A 36 5.47 11.60 -6.03
CA ASP A 36 4.43 12.31 -6.81
C ASP A 36 3.02 11.87 -6.41
N GLN A 37 2.89 10.64 -5.93
CA GLN A 37 1.64 10.07 -5.41
C GLN A 37 1.19 10.79 -4.14
N VAL A 38 -0.12 10.99 -3.99
CA VAL A 38 -0.70 11.59 -2.77
C VAL A 38 -0.32 10.77 -1.54
N TYR A 39 -0.01 11.47 -0.45
CA TYR A 39 0.22 10.84 0.84
C TYR A 39 -1.06 10.17 1.35
N ASN A 40 -1.09 8.84 1.28
CA ASN A 40 -2.22 8.03 1.73
C ASN A 40 -1.72 6.78 2.48
N PRO A 41 -1.29 6.93 3.75
CA PRO A 41 -0.68 5.84 4.51
C PRO A 41 -1.68 4.75 4.90
N LYS A 42 -2.98 5.07 4.94
CA LYS A 42 -4.05 4.14 5.32
C LYS A 42 -4.61 3.46 4.09
N LEU A 43 -4.66 2.14 4.12
CA LEU A 43 -5.28 1.36 3.06
C LEU A 43 -6.81 1.48 3.17
N ASN A 44 -7.48 1.84 2.07
CA ASN A 44 -8.94 1.96 2.05
C ASN A 44 -9.57 0.61 1.71
N LEU A 45 -10.17 -0.04 2.71
CA LEU A 45 -10.85 -1.32 2.55
C LEU A 45 -12.00 -1.25 1.54
N GLY A 46 -12.86 -0.23 1.61
CA GLY A 46 -14.03 -0.11 0.76
C GLY A 46 -13.70 0.12 -0.72
N ALA A 47 -12.51 0.65 -1.02
CA ALA A 47 -12.02 0.75 -2.39
C ALA A 47 -11.48 -0.58 -2.96
N ILE A 48 -11.18 -1.55 -2.09
CA ILE A 48 -10.50 -2.80 -2.45
C ILE A 48 -11.45 -3.99 -2.40
N TRP A 49 -12.34 -4.03 -1.41
CA TRP A 49 -13.18 -5.19 -1.09
C TRP A 49 -14.66 -4.92 -1.33
N GLN A 50 -15.31 -5.84 -2.04
CA GLN A 50 -16.75 -5.80 -2.34
C GLN A 50 -17.53 -6.96 -1.72
N GLY A 51 -16.85 -7.81 -0.93
CA GLY A 51 -17.47 -8.95 -0.25
C GLY A 51 -18.03 -8.61 1.14
N PRO A 52 -18.37 -9.63 1.94
CA PRO A 52 -18.88 -9.46 3.29
C PRO A 52 -17.93 -8.66 4.20
N PRO A 53 -18.45 -8.03 5.27
CA PRO A 53 -17.62 -7.37 6.29
C PRO A 53 -16.54 -8.31 6.84
N ILE A 54 -15.35 -7.76 7.12
CA ILE A 54 -14.18 -8.55 7.55
C ILE A 54 -13.79 -8.31 9.00
N ASP A 55 -14.52 -7.49 9.76
CA ASP A 55 -14.14 -7.08 11.11
C ASP A 55 -13.91 -8.26 12.06
N ASP A 56 -14.75 -9.29 11.97
CA ASP A 56 -14.61 -10.50 12.78
C ASP A 56 -13.56 -11.46 12.20
N ALA A 57 -13.42 -11.51 10.88
CA ALA A 57 -12.38 -12.28 10.22
C ALA A 57 -10.98 -11.75 10.57
N LEU A 58 -10.80 -10.42 10.64
CA LEU A 58 -9.55 -9.77 11.05
C LEU A 58 -9.10 -10.19 12.46
N LYS A 59 -10.03 -10.48 13.36
CA LYS A 59 -9.73 -10.92 14.73
C LYS A 59 -9.36 -12.41 14.82
N ASN A 60 -9.71 -13.23 13.82
CA ASN A 60 -9.71 -14.68 13.96
C ASN A 60 -8.97 -15.45 12.86
N TRP A 61 -8.67 -14.85 11.70
CA TRP A 61 -8.06 -15.56 10.56
C TRP A 61 -6.74 -16.27 10.91
N TRP A 62 -5.97 -15.72 11.86
CA TRP A 62 -4.69 -16.26 12.32
C TRP A 62 -4.80 -17.49 13.22
N LYS A 63 -6.02 -17.92 13.56
CA LYS A 63 -6.26 -19.14 14.35
C LYS A 63 -6.33 -20.40 13.47
N ASP A 64 -6.14 -20.25 12.17
CA ASP A 64 -6.34 -21.26 11.17
C ASP A 64 -5.06 -21.43 10.36
N ASP A 65 -4.34 -22.51 10.62
CA ASP A 65 -2.99 -22.72 10.06
C ASP A 65 -3.00 -22.78 8.52
N ASP A 66 -4.05 -23.36 7.93
CA ASP A 66 -4.24 -23.39 6.47
C ASP A 66 -4.38 -21.96 5.93
N ILE A 67 -5.17 -21.11 6.59
CA ILE A 67 -5.29 -19.70 6.18
C ILE A 67 -3.95 -18.98 6.31
N ILE A 68 -3.20 -19.20 7.40
CA ILE A 68 -1.90 -18.58 7.62
C ILE A 68 -0.91 -18.93 6.50
N GLU A 69 -0.85 -20.20 6.10
CA GLU A 69 0.02 -20.68 5.03
C GLU A 69 -0.28 -19.94 3.71
N TYR A 70 -1.54 -19.96 3.28
CA TYR A 70 -1.94 -19.31 2.03
C TYR A 70 -1.78 -17.78 2.08
N VAL A 71 -2.08 -17.14 3.21
CA VAL A 71 -1.85 -15.70 3.40
C VAL A 71 -0.37 -15.37 3.26
N ASN A 72 0.53 -16.15 3.86
CA ASN A 72 1.97 -15.91 3.75
C ASN A 72 2.47 -16.10 2.32
N LEU A 73 2.05 -17.18 1.65
CA LEU A 73 2.40 -17.48 0.26
C LEU A 73 1.93 -16.35 -0.68
N LEU A 74 0.66 -15.96 -0.60
CA LEU A 74 0.08 -14.93 -1.47
C LEU A 74 0.56 -13.50 -1.14
N SER A 75 1.10 -13.28 0.06
CA SER A 75 1.67 -11.99 0.45
C SER A 75 3.11 -11.78 -0.02
N ASP A 76 3.74 -12.78 -0.65
CA ASP A 76 5.09 -12.65 -1.18
C ASP A 76 5.14 -11.54 -2.27
N PRO A 77 5.98 -10.50 -2.11
CA PRO A 77 6.09 -9.42 -3.08
C PRO A 77 6.62 -9.87 -4.45
N VAL A 78 7.35 -10.99 -4.55
CA VAL A 78 7.89 -11.48 -5.83
C VAL A 78 6.96 -12.44 -6.56
N LEU A 79 5.87 -12.88 -5.91
CA LEU A 79 4.89 -13.78 -6.53
C LEU A 79 4.24 -13.09 -7.74
N LYS A 80 4.22 -13.75 -8.89
CA LYS A 80 3.56 -13.23 -10.09
C LYS A 80 2.03 -13.25 -9.92
N GLU A 81 1.35 -12.33 -10.59
CA GLU A 81 -0.12 -12.25 -10.52
C GLU A 81 -0.79 -13.54 -10.96
N GLU A 82 -0.36 -14.11 -12.10
CA GLU A 82 -0.89 -15.38 -12.64
C GLU A 82 -0.80 -16.53 -11.63
N ASP A 83 0.35 -16.66 -10.96
CA ASP A 83 0.57 -17.68 -9.93
C ASP A 83 -0.32 -17.44 -8.71
N GLY A 84 -0.45 -16.18 -8.27
CA GLY A 84 -1.34 -15.81 -7.17
C GLY A 84 -2.80 -16.11 -7.47
N LEU A 85 -3.26 -15.84 -8.69
CA LEU A 85 -4.62 -16.17 -9.13
C LEU A 85 -4.88 -17.67 -9.13
N ARG A 86 -3.90 -18.47 -9.57
CA ARG A 86 -3.95 -19.94 -9.54
C ARG A 86 -4.01 -20.48 -8.11
N ILE A 87 -3.16 -19.98 -7.21
CA ILE A 87 -3.15 -20.38 -5.79
C ILE A 87 -4.50 -20.07 -5.12
N ILE A 88 -5.11 -18.92 -5.40
CA ILE A 88 -6.44 -18.58 -4.86
C ILE A 88 -7.51 -19.54 -5.41
N GLU A 89 -7.44 -19.90 -6.68
CA GLU A 89 -8.36 -20.85 -7.29
C GLU A 89 -8.22 -22.26 -6.70
N GLU A 90 -6.99 -22.72 -6.50
CA GLU A 90 -6.70 -24.00 -5.84
C GLU A 90 -7.22 -24.01 -4.40
N PHE A 91 -6.99 -22.92 -3.65
CA PHE A 91 -7.55 -22.73 -2.32
C PHE A 91 -9.07 -22.80 -2.33
N ALA A 92 -9.73 -22.07 -3.24
CA ALA A 92 -11.18 -22.06 -3.34
C ALA A 92 -11.73 -23.46 -3.65
N LYS A 93 -11.12 -24.18 -4.62
CA LYS A 93 -11.50 -25.56 -5.00
C LYS A 93 -11.27 -26.56 -3.88
N LYS A 94 -10.16 -26.48 -3.15
CA LYS A 94 -9.87 -27.34 -1.98
C LYS A 94 -11.02 -27.30 -0.97
N HIS A 95 -11.61 -26.13 -0.77
CA HIS A 95 -12.71 -25.90 0.17
C HIS A 95 -14.12 -26.07 -0.46
N THR A 96 -14.25 -26.43 -1.74
CA THR A 96 -15.53 -26.81 -2.40
C THR A 96 -15.61 -28.28 -2.79
N TYR A 97 -14.52 -28.80 -3.35
CA TYR A 97 -14.56 -29.93 -4.29
C TYR A 97 -14.61 -31.30 -3.60
N PHE A 98 -14.41 -31.35 -2.28
CA PHE A 98 -14.39 -32.62 -1.55
C PHE A 98 -15.73 -33.00 -0.89
N GLY A 99 -16.83 -32.26 -1.10
CA GLY A 99 -18.17 -32.65 -0.60
C GLY A 99 -18.32 -32.75 0.93
N LEU A 100 -17.25 -32.52 1.70
CA LEU A 100 -17.21 -32.61 3.16
C LEU A 100 -17.46 -31.27 3.87
N ILE A 101 -17.38 -30.14 3.15
CA ILE A 101 -17.44 -28.79 3.72
C ILE A 101 -18.68 -28.07 3.19
N LYS A 102 -19.49 -27.47 4.08
CA LYS A 102 -20.69 -26.74 3.65
C LYS A 102 -20.27 -25.48 2.88
N LYS A 103 -21.06 -25.08 1.86
CA LYS A 103 -20.82 -23.83 1.09
C LYS A 103 -20.63 -22.59 2.00
N ARG A 104 -21.24 -22.58 3.19
CA ARG A 104 -21.05 -21.54 4.21
C ARG A 104 -19.61 -21.52 4.74
N ASP A 105 -19.08 -22.67 5.11
CA ASP A 105 -17.73 -22.82 5.67
C ASP A 105 -16.66 -22.42 4.64
N GLN A 106 -16.90 -22.72 3.35
CA GLN A 106 -16.03 -22.23 2.26
C GLN A 106 -16.00 -20.70 2.18
N LYS A 107 -17.17 -20.04 2.21
CA LYS A 107 -17.24 -18.58 2.16
C LYS A 107 -16.51 -17.97 3.35
N ASP A 108 -16.65 -18.54 4.54
CA ASP A 108 -15.97 -18.08 5.75
C ASP A 108 -14.43 -18.19 5.60
N LYS A 109 -13.92 -19.31 5.05
CA LYS A 109 -12.49 -19.48 4.74
C LYS A 109 -11.97 -18.45 3.73
N LEU A 110 -12.73 -18.15 2.68
CA LEU A 110 -12.36 -17.15 1.68
C LEU A 110 -12.35 -15.71 2.26
N VAL A 111 -13.30 -15.41 3.15
CA VAL A 111 -13.32 -14.13 3.89
C VAL A 111 -12.12 -14.06 4.84
N PHE A 112 -11.75 -15.15 5.52
CA PHE A 112 -10.55 -15.22 6.37
C PHE A 112 -9.28 -15.02 5.56
N LEU A 113 -9.17 -15.65 4.39
CA LEU A 113 -8.05 -15.47 3.47
C LEU A 113 -7.88 -13.99 3.10
N PHE A 114 -8.96 -13.35 2.62
CA PHE A 114 -8.90 -11.94 2.27
C PHE A 114 -8.58 -11.04 3.48
N ALA A 115 -9.15 -11.32 4.65
CA ALA A 115 -8.85 -10.57 5.88
C ALA A 115 -7.36 -10.63 6.24
N GLY A 116 -6.73 -11.80 6.13
CA GLY A 116 -5.30 -11.97 6.35
C GLY A 116 -4.44 -11.21 5.33
N LEU A 117 -4.80 -11.28 4.04
CA LEU A 117 -4.11 -10.53 2.98
C LEU A 117 -4.24 -9.01 3.18
N TYR A 118 -5.43 -8.52 3.51
CA TYR A 118 -5.67 -7.11 3.80
C TYR A 118 -4.84 -6.66 5.01
N GLN A 119 -4.80 -7.44 6.09
CA GLN A 119 -4.00 -7.13 7.27
C GLN A 119 -2.49 -7.04 6.93
N LYS A 120 -1.94 -8.03 6.20
CA LYS A 120 -0.54 -8.03 5.76
C LYS A 120 -0.22 -6.83 4.86
N ALA A 121 -1.08 -6.54 3.88
CA ALA A 121 -0.91 -5.43 2.96
C ALA A 121 -0.98 -4.07 3.66
N LYS A 122 -1.92 -3.90 4.60
CA LYS A 122 -2.05 -2.70 5.45
C LYS A 122 -0.78 -2.48 6.28
N ASP A 123 -0.28 -3.53 6.94
CA ASP A 123 0.91 -3.42 7.77
C ASP A 123 2.17 -3.16 6.94
N ARG A 124 2.29 -3.79 5.76
CA ARG A 124 3.37 -3.50 4.80
C ARG A 124 3.33 -2.05 4.35
N ARG A 125 2.16 -1.53 3.97
CA ARG A 125 1.99 -0.13 3.56
C ARG A 125 2.44 0.84 4.64
N SER A 126 2.03 0.61 5.89
CA SER A 126 2.47 1.44 7.03
C SER A 126 4.00 1.46 7.17
N ARG A 127 4.65 0.29 7.08
CA ARG A 127 6.12 0.19 7.13
C ARG A 127 6.80 0.87 5.93
N GLN A 128 6.28 0.69 4.72
CA GLN A 128 6.82 1.33 3.51
C GLN A 128 6.74 2.86 3.62
N TYR A 129 5.59 3.41 4.01
CA TYR A 129 5.42 4.85 4.21
C TYR A 129 6.39 5.41 5.27
N SER A 130 6.55 4.72 6.41
CA SER A 130 7.55 5.10 7.42
C SER A 130 8.97 5.04 6.86
N GLY A 131 9.28 4.01 6.06
CA GLY A 131 10.58 3.83 5.40
C GLY A 131 10.89 4.95 4.40
N ILE A 132 9.91 5.34 3.58
CA ILE A 132 10.01 6.46 2.62
C ILE A 132 10.37 7.75 3.35
N ILE A 133 9.66 8.07 4.44
CA ILE A 133 9.94 9.29 5.22
C ILE A 133 11.37 9.27 5.77
N LYS A 134 11.78 8.16 6.41
CA LYS A 134 13.15 7.99 6.94
C LYS A 134 14.21 8.08 5.84
N PHE A 135 13.91 7.55 4.66
CA PHE A 135 14.80 7.59 3.50
C PHE A 135 15.14 9.02 3.07
N VAL A 136 14.13 9.89 3.00
CA VAL A 136 14.26 11.32 2.66
C VAL A 136 14.91 12.11 3.79
N GLU A 137 14.60 11.78 5.04
CA GLU A 137 15.30 12.38 6.17
C GLU A 137 16.80 12.11 6.14
N ARG A 138 17.21 10.90 5.73
CA ARG A 138 18.62 10.59 5.48
C ARG A 138 19.19 11.34 4.27
N GLN A 139 18.42 11.58 3.21
CA GLN A 139 18.88 12.41 2.09
C GLN A 139 19.26 13.82 2.55
N ASN A 140 18.52 14.37 3.53
CA ASN A 140 18.85 15.67 4.09
C ASN A 140 20.20 15.72 4.82
N SER A 141 20.65 14.63 5.45
CA SER A 141 21.99 14.62 6.07
C SER A 141 23.09 14.67 5.01
N PHE A 142 22.92 13.97 3.89
CA PHE A 142 23.88 14.04 2.78
C PHE A 142 23.89 15.42 2.14
N ARG A 143 22.73 16.03 1.89
CA ARG A 143 22.64 17.41 1.38
C ARG A 143 23.33 18.42 2.29
N LYS A 144 23.17 18.29 3.62
CA LYS A 144 23.88 19.13 4.59
C LYS A 144 25.40 18.93 4.51
N ALA A 145 25.87 17.68 4.44
CA ALA A 145 27.29 17.36 4.33
C ALA A 145 27.91 17.91 3.04
N ILE A 146 27.23 17.76 1.89
CA ILE A 146 27.61 18.35 0.59
C ILE A 146 27.75 19.87 0.74
N GLY A 147 26.74 20.54 1.31
CA GLY A 147 26.76 21.99 1.50
C GLY A 147 27.91 22.46 2.40
N GLN A 148 28.18 21.75 3.50
CA GLN A 148 29.28 22.04 4.40
C GLN A 148 30.65 21.83 3.73
N ALA A 149 30.85 20.71 3.04
CA ALA A 149 32.08 20.43 2.31
C ALA A 149 32.33 21.47 1.20
N SER A 150 31.30 21.81 0.43
CA SER A 150 31.38 22.86 -0.60
C SER A 150 31.76 24.22 0.00
N LYS A 151 31.20 24.57 1.17
CA LYS A 151 31.54 25.82 1.88
C LYS A 151 33.00 25.82 2.37
N LEU A 152 33.50 24.71 2.88
CA LEU A 152 34.91 24.57 3.31
C LEU A 152 35.87 24.73 2.13
N ILE A 153 35.62 24.06 1.02
CA ILE A 153 36.45 24.18 -0.19
C ILE A 153 36.49 25.63 -0.67
N ARG A 154 35.35 26.33 -0.71
CA ARG A 154 35.31 27.76 -1.07
C ARG A 154 36.13 28.63 -0.11
N LYS A 155 36.06 28.35 1.20
CA LYS A 155 36.88 29.03 2.21
C LYS A 155 38.37 28.78 1.97
N TYR A 156 38.80 27.53 1.81
CA TYR A 156 40.21 27.20 1.59
C TYR A 156 40.77 27.81 0.30
N ARG A 157 39.97 27.88 -0.77
CA ARG A 157 40.35 28.61 -2.00
C ARG A 157 40.57 30.10 -1.73
N LYS A 158 39.68 30.75 -0.95
CA LYS A 158 39.82 32.16 -0.56
C LYS A 158 41.08 32.39 0.28
N ASP A 159 41.36 31.45 1.17
CA ASP A 159 42.54 31.48 2.05
C ASP A 159 43.84 31.06 1.32
N LYS A 160 43.77 30.78 0.00
CA LYS A 160 44.88 30.33 -0.86
C LYS A 160 45.60 29.09 -0.33
N LEU A 161 44.85 28.19 0.30
CA LEU A 161 45.38 26.91 0.75
C LEU A 161 45.80 26.05 -0.45
N ASP A 162 46.93 25.35 -0.33
CA ASP A 162 47.36 24.38 -1.34
C ASP A 162 46.28 23.29 -1.50
N ILE A 163 46.00 22.89 -2.73
CA ILE A 163 45.08 21.79 -3.06
C ILE A 163 45.58 20.46 -2.48
N LYS A 164 46.91 20.34 -2.29
CA LYS A 164 47.54 19.20 -1.63
C LYS A 164 47.48 19.24 -0.10
N ASP A 165 47.05 20.36 0.51
CA ASP A 165 46.82 20.42 1.96
C ASP A 165 45.76 19.39 2.35
N GLN A 166 46.03 18.61 3.41
CA GLN A 166 45.15 17.53 3.84
C GLN A 166 43.71 18.00 4.08
N ARG A 167 43.51 19.22 4.59
CA ARG A 167 42.16 19.76 4.84
C ARG A 167 41.40 19.99 3.54
N PHE A 168 42.09 20.40 2.47
CA PHE A 168 41.51 20.58 1.16
C PHE A 168 41.13 19.24 0.54
N VAL A 169 42.03 18.25 0.63
CA VAL A 169 41.80 16.88 0.17
C VAL A 169 40.59 16.28 0.89
N ASP A 170 40.55 16.33 2.23
CA ASP A 170 39.46 15.79 3.04
C ASP A 170 38.10 16.42 2.69
N ALA A 171 38.06 17.74 2.52
CA ALA A 171 36.83 18.44 2.14
C ALA A 171 36.37 18.05 0.73
N SER A 172 37.31 17.89 -0.20
CA SER A 172 37.04 17.47 -1.58
C SER A 172 36.51 16.04 -1.64
N SER A 173 37.15 15.10 -0.93
CA SER A 173 36.69 13.71 -0.83
C SER A 173 35.32 13.61 -0.15
N LYS A 174 35.06 14.40 0.90
CA LYS A 174 33.73 14.47 1.51
C LYS A 174 32.68 14.97 0.53
N LEU A 175 32.98 16.01 -0.25
CA LEU A 175 32.05 16.53 -1.24
C LEU A 175 31.73 15.47 -2.30
N GLU A 176 32.76 14.87 -2.89
CA GLU A 176 32.61 13.84 -3.93
C GLU A 176 31.82 12.64 -3.43
N TRP A 177 32.23 12.06 -2.30
CA TRP A 177 31.57 10.88 -1.73
C TRP A 177 30.10 11.13 -1.44
N ASN A 178 29.79 12.22 -0.72
CA ASN A 178 28.41 12.50 -0.34
C ASN A 178 27.54 12.85 -1.55
N THR A 179 28.09 13.52 -2.56
CA THR A 179 27.37 13.83 -3.82
C THR A 179 27.02 12.54 -4.54
N ARG A 180 28.00 11.65 -4.74
CA ARG A 180 27.77 10.35 -5.37
C ARG A 180 26.71 9.52 -4.65
N VAL A 181 26.78 9.44 -3.32
CA VAL A 181 25.79 8.71 -2.51
C VAL A 181 24.41 9.35 -2.61
N PHE A 182 24.32 10.69 -2.55
CA PHE A 182 23.06 11.41 -2.70
C PHE A 182 22.41 11.16 -4.07
N ASP A 183 23.19 11.23 -5.14
CA ASP A 183 22.69 11.04 -6.51
C ASP A 183 22.20 9.61 -6.72
N GLN A 184 22.97 8.61 -6.28
CA GLN A 184 22.57 7.20 -6.34
C GLN A 184 21.25 6.95 -5.59
N ARG A 185 21.11 7.53 -4.40
CA ARG A 185 19.90 7.37 -3.60
C ARG A 185 18.71 8.13 -4.18
N THR A 186 18.94 9.30 -4.77
CA THR A 186 17.87 10.08 -5.43
C THR A 186 17.21 9.25 -6.53
N ARG A 187 17.99 8.50 -7.31
CA ARG A 187 17.48 7.56 -8.34
C ARG A 187 16.62 6.43 -7.77
N LEU A 188 16.83 6.04 -6.51
CA LEU A 188 16.03 4.99 -5.86
C LEU A 188 14.66 5.48 -5.37
N THR A 189 14.45 6.80 -5.33
CA THR A 189 13.21 7.38 -4.79
C THR A 189 11.98 6.89 -5.54
N GLU A 190 12.06 6.81 -6.88
CA GLU A 190 10.98 6.33 -7.74
C GLU A 190 10.54 4.92 -7.35
N TYR A 191 11.46 3.95 -7.34
CA TYR A 191 11.16 2.56 -6.98
C TYR A 191 10.55 2.43 -5.58
N ILE A 192 11.08 3.15 -4.59
CA ILE A 192 10.55 3.11 -3.22
C ILE A 192 9.12 3.69 -3.18
N CYS A 193 8.81 4.67 -4.03
CA CYS A 193 7.48 5.25 -4.15
C CYS A 193 6.48 4.36 -4.92
N GLU A 194 6.95 3.48 -5.81
CA GLU A 194 6.12 2.50 -6.53
C GLU A 194 5.75 1.28 -5.68
N GLU A 195 6.62 0.86 -4.77
CA GLU A 195 6.42 -0.31 -3.91
C GLU A 195 5.05 -0.35 -3.17
N PRO A 196 4.57 0.75 -2.55
CA PRO A 196 3.23 0.79 -1.97
C PRO A 196 2.09 0.68 -2.98
N VAL A 197 2.32 1.08 -4.24
CA VAL A 197 1.34 0.99 -5.33
C VAL A 197 1.20 -0.46 -5.76
N PHE A 198 2.31 -1.15 -6.02
CA PHE A 198 2.30 -2.58 -6.38
C PHE A 198 1.68 -3.44 -5.28
N ASN A 199 1.94 -3.13 -4.00
CA ASN A 199 1.30 -3.81 -2.88
C ASN A 199 -0.24 -3.68 -2.91
N THR A 200 -0.76 -2.48 -3.22
CA THR A 200 -2.22 -2.26 -3.33
C THR A 200 -2.81 -2.90 -4.57
N GLN A 201 -2.15 -2.81 -5.73
CA GLN A 201 -2.57 -3.48 -6.97
C GLN A 201 -2.69 -4.99 -6.77
N ARG A 202 -1.69 -5.57 -6.09
CA ARG A 202 -1.67 -6.99 -5.72
C ARG A 202 -2.92 -7.38 -4.93
N LEU A 203 -3.17 -6.67 -3.83
CA LEU A 203 -4.36 -6.93 -3.01
C LEU A 203 -5.66 -6.72 -3.82
N GLY A 204 -5.67 -5.79 -4.77
CA GLY A 204 -6.81 -5.52 -5.65
C GLY A 204 -7.18 -6.70 -6.55
N TYR A 205 -6.22 -7.33 -7.24
CA TYR A 205 -6.54 -8.52 -8.05
C TYR A 205 -6.92 -9.72 -7.16
N GLN A 206 -6.24 -9.88 -6.02
CA GLN A 206 -6.52 -10.96 -5.07
C GLN A 206 -7.95 -10.84 -4.53
N SER A 207 -8.35 -9.63 -4.13
CA SER A 207 -9.71 -9.30 -3.73
C SER A 207 -10.74 -9.75 -4.76
N ARG A 208 -10.59 -9.33 -6.02
CA ARG A 208 -11.55 -9.67 -7.10
C ARG A 208 -11.64 -11.18 -7.33
N LYS A 209 -10.50 -11.88 -7.35
CA LYS A 209 -10.47 -13.34 -7.54
C LYS A 209 -11.12 -14.07 -6.37
N ILE A 210 -10.82 -13.70 -5.13
CA ILE A 210 -11.46 -14.29 -3.94
C ILE A 210 -12.97 -14.04 -3.99
N TYR A 211 -13.38 -12.80 -4.28
CA TYR A 211 -14.79 -12.43 -4.32
C TYR A 211 -15.59 -13.22 -5.38
N SER A 212 -14.98 -13.56 -6.53
CA SER A 212 -15.63 -14.40 -7.54
C SER A 212 -16.00 -15.82 -7.07
N TYR A 213 -15.40 -16.31 -5.97
CA TYR A 213 -15.76 -17.58 -5.35
C TYR A 213 -16.72 -17.42 -4.15
N ILE A 214 -16.98 -16.19 -3.72
CA ILE A 214 -17.91 -15.90 -2.62
C ILE A 214 -19.33 -15.66 -3.14
N GLN A 215 -19.49 -15.13 -4.37
CA GLN A 215 -20.80 -14.97 -5.01
C GLN A 215 -21.48 -16.35 -5.16
#